data_AF-A0A1X1FI97-F1
#
_entry.id   AF-A0A1X1FI97-F1
#
_cell.length_a   1.000
_cell.length_b   1.000
_cell.length_c   1.000
_cell.angle_alpha   90.00
_cell.angle_beta   90.00
_cell.angle_gamma   90.00
#
_symmetry.space_group_name_H-M   'P 1'
#
loop_
_entity.id
_entity.type
_entity.pdbx_description
1 polymer ?
#
loop_
_entity_poly.entity_id
_entity_poly.type
_entity_poly.pdbx_seq_one_letter_code
_entity_poly.pdbx_strand_id
1 'polypeptide(L)'
;MKQLKERVLLLAAGMFTAGAIAINQANPVDAKTSAVKVVSVSSISKTTYQASKGYLYGDAQLTQKRYNLRNYGKLVFDASKRLTVKKPNGKQAIYYYVTNKSSKIKGYIWHGYLTKVQVPMSEKAIVKLIDQAPDMNPVESIRDLKPINYETHEAAFDLAYNVFHFSPASMFRDNQASIYVPDSELSQHVQAAMAKWNTALDTTVFTLGTKTNHTLTISFGNGVKEGWDGLYDGKAIYVDKAHYRDAQYPGAYMKPELAAKFTTDQYWDGVIAHELGHTLGLDHTGYQEDLMYAPNSMGNVIAKYIWKKPVAKSATGLDGTEMAAISERDLNRAKLAKILGYW
;
A
#
# COMPACT_ATOMS: atom_id res chain seq x y z
N MET A 1 -41.70 42.70 -6.54
CA MET A 1 -41.90 42.28 -5.13
C MET A 1 -40.88 43.05 -4.30
N LYS A 2 -41.32 43.94 -3.41
CA LYS A 2 -41.34 43.75 -1.94
C LYS A 2 -40.02 43.18 -1.38
N GLN A 3 -39.34 43.77 -0.40
CA GLN A 3 -39.54 45.02 0.38
C GLN A 3 -38.13 45.48 0.87
N LEU A 4 -37.77 46.78 0.98
CA LEU A 4 -38.22 47.76 2.00
C LEU A 4 -37.73 47.29 3.41
N LYS A 5 -37.03 48.03 4.28
CA LYS A 5 -36.59 49.44 4.43
C LYS A 5 -35.89 49.55 5.83
N GLU A 6 -35.01 50.55 6.02
CA GLU A 6 -34.94 51.44 7.22
C GLU A 6 -34.62 50.83 8.62
N ARG A 7 -34.24 51.52 9.72
CA ARG A 7 -33.76 52.87 10.14
C ARG A 7 -33.10 52.68 11.56
N VAL A 8 -32.54 53.62 12.35
CA VAL A 8 -32.39 55.10 12.34
C VAL A 8 -31.06 55.43 13.09
N LEU A 9 -30.24 56.37 12.61
CA LEU A 9 -29.91 57.68 13.24
C LEU A 9 -29.57 57.73 14.75
N LEU A 10 -28.42 58.36 15.06
CA LEU A 10 -28.32 59.65 15.78
C LEU A 10 -26.83 60.09 15.75
N LEU A 11 -26.41 61.07 14.95
CA LEU A 11 -26.55 62.54 15.09
C LEU A 11 -26.00 63.13 16.41
N ALA A 12 -24.81 63.73 16.31
CA ALA A 12 -24.45 64.96 17.02
C ALA A 12 -23.40 65.72 16.20
N ALA A 13 -23.74 66.91 15.71
CA ALA A 13 -22.80 67.81 15.04
C ALA A 13 -22.23 68.81 16.06
N GLY A 14 -20.91 68.94 16.12
CA GLY A 14 -20.21 70.00 16.86
C GLY A 14 -19.41 70.85 15.89
N MET A 15 -19.55 72.17 15.98
CA MET A 15 -19.03 73.13 14.99
C MET A 15 -17.87 73.95 15.59
N PHE A 16 -16.86 74.28 14.76
CA PHE A 16 -15.72 75.18 15.03
C PHE A 16 -14.79 74.81 16.21
N THR A 17 -13.48 74.67 15.99
CA THR A 17 -12.59 75.83 15.76
C THR A 17 -11.25 75.39 15.16
N ALA A 18 -10.60 76.28 14.43
CA ALA A 18 -9.24 76.07 13.95
C ALA A 18 -8.22 76.35 15.08
N GLY A 19 -7.52 75.30 15.52
CA GLY A 19 -6.39 75.41 16.44
C GLY A 19 -5.22 74.60 15.90
N ALA A 20 -4.15 75.27 15.50
CA ALA A 20 -2.95 74.61 14.99
C ALA A 20 -2.18 73.95 16.15
N ILE A 21 -2.42 72.65 16.36
CA ILE A 21 -1.60 71.83 17.25
C ILE A 21 -0.61 71.07 16.39
N ALA A 22 0.68 71.29 16.64
CA ALA A 22 1.76 70.56 15.98
C ALA A 22 1.70 69.07 16.36
N ILE A 23 1.11 68.26 15.49
CA ILE A 23 1.21 66.80 15.56
C ILE A 23 2.65 66.40 15.25
N ASN A 24 3.45 66.22 16.31
CA ASN A 24 4.68 65.44 16.25
C ASN A 24 4.32 64.09 15.64
N GLN A 25 4.84 63.80 14.45
CA GLN A 25 4.80 62.46 13.89
C GLN A 25 5.69 61.57 14.75
N ALA A 26 5.10 60.93 15.74
CA ALA A 26 5.73 59.81 16.41
C ALA A 26 5.94 58.73 15.36
N ASN A 27 7.19 58.57 14.90
CA ASN A 27 7.60 57.42 14.12
C ASN A 27 7.09 56.16 14.85
N PRO A 28 6.42 55.21 14.17
CA PRO A 28 6.05 53.96 14.81
C PRO A 28 7.34 53.30 15.28
N VAL A 29 7.54 53.24 16.60
CA VAL A 29 8.66 52.52 17.20
C VAL A 29 8.42 51.05 16.89
N ASP A 30 9.21 50.51 15.97
CA ASP A 30 9.27 49.08 15.71
C ASP A 30 9.50 48.36 17.04
N ALA A 31 8.45 47.72 17.54
CA ALA A 31 8.49 47.00 18.79
C ALA A 31 9.48 45.85 18.65
N LYS A 32 10.71 46.04 19.14
CA LYS A 32 11.78 45.03 19.16
C LYS A 32 11.24 43.77 19.81
N THR A 33 10.82 42.81 18.99
CA THR A 33 10.35 41.50 19.45
C THR A 33 11.43 40.90 20.32
N SER A 34 11.14 40.68 21.60
CA SER A 34 12.15 40.27 22.58
C SER A 34 12.90 39.03 22.07
N ALA A 35 14.23 39.12 22.00
CA ALA A 35 15.05 38.08 21.39
C ALA A 35 14.90 36.75 22.16
N VAL A 36 14.98 35.63 21.45
CA VAL A 36 14.96 34.31 22.10
C VAL A 36 16.25 34.09 22.88
N LYS A 37 16.15 33.48 24.07
CA LYS A 37 17.34 33.07 24.83
C LYS A 37 17.77 31.68 24.36
N VAL A 38 18.99 31.56 23.84
CA VAL A 38 19.59 30.25 23.54
C VAL A 38 19.78 29.49 24.85
N VAL A 39 19.28 28.26 24.92
CA VAL A 39 19.40 27.36 26.07
C VAL A 39 20.51 26.35 25.84
N SER A 40 20.53 25.71 24.66
CA SER A 40 21.57 24.75 24.30
C SER A 40 21.71 24.61 22.78
N VAL A 41 22.92 24.23 22.34
CA VAL A 41 23.19 23.74 20.99
C VAL A 41 23.97 22.44 21.12
N SER A 42 23.46 21.34 20.56
CA SER A 42 24.11 20.04 20.56
C SER A 42 24.16 19.46 19.15
N SER A 43 25.20 18.68 18.84
CA SER A 43 25.21 17.85 17.64
C SER A 43 24.16 16.73 17.75
N ILE A 44 23.66 16.27 16.61
CA ILE A 44 22.74 15.11 16.51
C ILE A 44 23.20 14.19 15.38
N SER A 45 22.73 12.94 15.39
CA SER A 45 22.95 12.03 14.27
C SER A 45 22.37 12.61 12.98
N LYS A 46 23.18 12.59 11.92
CA LYS A 46 22.84 13.21 10.64
C LYS A 46 21.57 12.55 10.08
N THR A 47 20.50 13.33 9.95
CA THR A 47 19.18 12.82 9.52
C THR A 47 18.61 13.72 8.42
N THR A 48 18.12 13.11 7.34
CA THR A 48 17.56 13.84 6.20
C THR A 48 16.07 14.16 6.40
N TYR A 49 15.67 15.38 6.05
CA TYR A 49 14.34 15.93 6.20
C TYR A 49 13.92 16.69 4.93
N GLN A 50 12.62 16.74 4.67
CA GLN A 50 11.99 17.64 3.69
C GLN A 50 11.33 18.82 4.42
N ALA A 51 11.38 20.01 3.81
CA ALA A 51 10.62 21.17 4.24
C ALA A 51 10.17 22.02 3.04
N SER A 52 8.95 22.53 3.12
CA SER A 52 8.31 23.42 2.13
C SER A 52 7.76 24.72 2.73
N LYS A 53 7.94 24.94 4.04
CA LYS A 53 7.42 26.09 4.77
C LYS A 53 8.34 26.53 5.90
N GLY A 54 8.20 27.79 6.31
CA GLY A 54 8.98 28.40 7.39
C GLY A 54 10.23 29.13 6.90
N TYR A 55 10.90 29.81 7.84
CA TYR A 55 12.14 30.53 7.59
C TYR A 55 13.34 29.72 8.09
N LEU A 56 14.42 29.73 7.31
CA LEU A 56 15.76 29.36 7.74
C LEU A 56 16.45 30.60 8.33
N TYR A 57 16.88 30.49 9.58
CA TYR A 57 17.60 31.54 10.30
C TYR A 57 19.11 31.32 10.19
N GLY A 58 19.88 32.39 9.98
CA GLY A 58 21.34 32.34 9.84
C GLY A 58 22.09 32.05 11.15
N ASP A 59 21.47 32.37 12.27
CA ASP A 59 22.03 32.48 13.61
C ASP A 59 21.18 31.72 14.64
N ALA A 60 21.78 31.35 15.78
CA ALA A 60 21.10 30.61 16.85
C ALA A 60 20.11 31.48 17.65
N GLN A 61 20.26 32.80 17.56
CA GLN A 61 19.39 33.82 18.16
C GLN A 61 18.14 34.09 17.31
N LEU A 62 18.01 33.41 16.16
CA LEU A 62 16.86 33.45 15.25
C LEU A 62 16.51 34.87 14.75
N THR A 63 17.52 35.72 14.55
CA THR A 63 17.36 37.12 14.13
C THR A 63 17.46 37.28 12.61
N GLN A 64 18.36 36.55 11.95
CA GLN A 64 18.65 36.67 10.52
C GLN A 64 17.80 35.70 9.70
N LYS A 65 16.60 36.09 9.27
CA LYS A 65 15.82 35.31 8.29
C LYS A 65 16.54 35.32 6.93
N ARG A 66 17.14 34.20 6.52
CA ARG A 66 17.91 34.10 5.26
C ARG A 66 17.12 33.55 4.08
N TYR A 67 16.27 32.56 4.32
CA TYR A 67 15.48 31.92 3.26
C TYR A 67 14.05 31.68 3.74
N ASN A 68 13.06 32.02 2.91
CA ASN A 68 11.66 31.63 3.11
C ASN A 68 11.38 30.39 2.25
N LEU A 69 11.16 29.23 2.87
CA LEU A 69 11.04 27.97 2.14
C LEU A 69 9.81 27.89 1.22
N ARG A 70 8.79 28.75 1.43
CA ARG A 70 7.65 28.85 0.50
C ARG A 70 8.08 29.26 -0.91
N ASN A 71 9.23 29.91 -1.06
CA ASN A 71 9.74 30.39 -2.35
C ASN A 71 10.56 29.34 -3.12
N TYR A 72 10.79 28.14 -2.55
CA TYR A 72 11.70 27.12 -3.10
C TYR A 72 11.05 25.75 -3.32
N GLY A 73 9.73 25.62 -3.13
CA GLY A 73 9.05 24.33 -3.18
C GLY A 73 9.51 23.38 -2.07
N LYS A 74 9.48 22.08 -2.35
CA LYS A 74 9.86 21.02 -1.38
C LYS A 74 11.37 20.78 -1.43
N LEU A 75 12.12 21.35 -0.49
CA LEU A 75 13.57 21.16 -0.39
C LEU A 75 13.94 20.03 0.57
N VAL A 76 15.04 19.33 0.25
CA VAL A 76 15.66 18.27 1.08
C VAL A 76 16.89 18.84 1.80
N PHE A 77 16.99 18.59 3.11
CA PHE A 77 18.11 19.00 3.94
C PHE A 77 18.56 17.89 4.89
N ASP A 78 19.85 17.89 5.21
CA ASP A 78 20.40 17.11 6.30
C ASP A 78 20.47 17.95 7.58
N ALA A 79 19.82 17.49 8.65
CA ALA A 79 19.96 18.06 9.99
C ALA A 79 21.18 17.50 10.70
N SER A 80 21.97 18.37 11.35
CA SER A 80 23.21 17.98 12.05
C SER A 80 23.35 18.55 13.47
N LYS A 81 22.55 19.55 13.84
CA LYS A 81 22.53 20.11 15.20
C LYS A 81 21.12 20.37 15.69
N ARG A 82 20.89 20.22 16.99
CA ARG A 82 19.70 20.64 17.73
C ARG A 82 20.00 21.91 18.51
N LEU A 83 19.19 22.93 18.31
CA LEU A 83 19.16 24.19 19.04
C LEU A 83 17.90 24.19 19.91
N THR A 84 18.05 24.43 21.21
CA THR A 84 16.94 24.67 22.13
C THR A 84 16.94 26.14 22.53
N VAL A 85 15.81 26.82 22.36
CA VAL A 85 15.63 28.23 22.75
C VAL A 85 14.48 28.38 23.74
N LYS A 86 14.58 29.34 24.66
CA LYS A 86 13.48 29.82 25.50
C LYS A 86 12.90 31.07 24.83
N LYS A 87 11.62 31.00 24.45
CA LYS A 87 10.87 32.11 23.85
C LYS A 87 10.49 33.15 24.93
N PRO A 88 10.12 34.39 24.53
CA PRO A 88 9.70 35.43 25.47
C PRO A 88 8.54 35.01 26.39
N ASN A 89 7.62 34.17 25.89
CA ASN A 89 6.53 33.59 26.67
C ASN A 89 6.96 32.46 27.63
N GLY A 90 8.25 32.36 27.96
CA GLY A 90 8.83 31.35 28.84
C GLY A 90 8.92 29.92 28.27
N LYS A 91 8.19 29.58 27.20
CA LYS A 91 8.15 28.23 26.63
C LYS A 91 9.43 27.91 25.85
N GLN A 92 9.88 26.66 25.91
CA GLN A 92 10.98 26.19 25.09
C GLN A 92 10.51 25.87 23.66
N ALA A 93 11.43 25.94 22.69
CA ALA A 93 11.22 25.48 21.33
C ALA A 93 12.51 24.89 20.75
N ILE A 94 12.36 23.88 19.89
CA ILE A 94 13.47 23.16 19.27
C ILE A 94 13.61 23.61 17.81
N TYR A 95 14.85 23.86 17.39
CA TYR A 95 15.21 24.18 16.03
C TYR A 95 16.32 23.21 15.60
N TYR A 96 16.33 22.80 14.34
CA TYR A 96 17.45 22.02 13.78
C TYR A 96 18.27 22.91 12.86
N TYR A 97 19.59 22.80 12.95
CA TYR A 97 20.49 23.32 11.93
C TYR A 97 20.51 22.33 10.77
N VAL A 98 20.10 22.80 9.59
CA VAL A 98 19.93 21.98 8.40
C VAL A 98 20.70 22.56 7.21
N THR A 99 21.19 21.68 6.34
CA THR A 99 22.01 22.03 5.17
C THR A 99 21.55 21.21 3.95
N ASN A 100 21.34 21.84 2.79
CA ASN A 100 20.96 21.13 1.56
C ASN A 100 22.16 20.41 0.91
N LYS A 101 21.93 19.51 -0.05
CA LYS A 101 22.99 18.72 -0.71
C LYS A 101 24.13 19.57 -1.30
N SER A 102 23.82 20.76 -1.85
CA SER A 102 24.83 21.68 -2.41
C SER A 102 25.51 22.57 -1.37
N SER A 103 25.16 22.47 -0.08
CA SER A 103 25.62 23.32 1.03
C SER A 103 25.38 24.84 0.88
N LYS A 104 24.65 25.25 -0.15
CA LYS A 104 24.31 26.67 -0.46
C LYS A 104 23.15 27.19 0.39
N ILE A 105 22.17 26.34 0.71
CA ILE A 105 21.00 26.71 1.52
C ILE A 105 21.13 26.00 2.87
N LYS A 106 21.33 26.78 3.93
CA LYS A 106 21.53 26.28 5.30
C LYS A 106 21.10 27.28 6.37
N GLY A 107 20.75 26.77 7.55
CA GLY A 107 20.32 27.60 8.68
C GLY A 107 19.55 26.80 9.73
N TYR A 108 19.11 27.49 10.78
CA TYR A 108 18.22 26.94 11.80
C TYR A 108 16.75 27.03 11.36
N ILE A 109 15.99 25.96 11.47
CA ILE A 109 14.55 25.91 11.20
C ILE A 109 13.81 25.22 12.34
N TRP A 110 12.59 25.66 12.65
CA TRP A 110 11.76 25.04 13.69
C TRP A 110 11.47 23.58 13.31
N HIS A 111 11.72 22.65 14.23
CA HIS A 111 11.66 21.22 13.93
C HIS A 111 10.29 20.73 13.41
N GLY A 112 9.19 21.36 13.84
CA GLY A 112 7.83 21.04 13.38
C GLY A 112 7.49 21.49 11.95
N TYR A 113 8.45 22.09 11.22
CA TYR A 113 8.35 22.31 9.78
C TYR A 113 9.14 21.27 8.95
N LEU A 114 9.83 20.34 9.60
CA LEU A 114 10.59 19.28 8.95
C LEU A 114 9.83 17.96 8.98
N THR A 115 9.60 17.37 7.81
CA THR A 115 9.11 15.99 7.66
C THR A 115 10.31 15.08 7.46
N LYS A 116 10.48 14.04 8.27
CA LYS A 116 11.62 13.11 8.12
C LYS A 116 11.52 12.39 6.78
N VAL A 117 12.61 12.36 6.01
CA VAL A 117 12.67 11.55 4.79
C VAL A 117 12.78 10.09 5.20
N GLN A 118 11.87 9.26 4.69
CA GLN A 118 12.05 7.81 4.76
C GLN A 118 13.13 7.43 3.74
N VAL A 119 14.13 6.68 4.20
CA VAL A 119 15.20 6.16 3.34
C VAL A 119 14.95 4.66 3.24
N PRO A 120 14.78 4.09 2.03
CA PRO A 120 14.62 2.66 1.86
C PRO A 120 15.90 1.94 2.28
N MET A 121 15.77 0.66 2.60
CA MET A 121 16.91 -0.24 2.72
C MET A 121 17.64 -0.36 1.37
N SER A 122 18.92 -0.74 1.39
CA SER A 122 19.60 -1.07 0.15
C SER A 122 19.08 -2.39 -0.40
N GLU A 123 19.09 -2.55 -1.73
CA GLU A 123 18.70 -3.77 -2.44
C GLU A 123 19.39 -5.01 -1.85
N LYS A 124 20.71 -4.94 -1.63
CA LYS A 124 21.48 -6.02 -0.95
C LYS A 124 20.95 -6.40 0.43
N ALA A 125 20.37 -5.45 1.18
CA ALA A 125 19.77 -5.74 2.48
C ALA A 125 18.36 -6.35 2.35
N ILE A 126 17.60 -5.98 1.31
CA ILE A 126 16.32 -6.61 0.96
C ILE A 126 16.54 -8.06 0.50
N VAL A 127 17.42 -8.28 -0.47
CA VAL A 127 17.78 -9.62 -0.97
C VAL A 127 18.26 -10.52 0.18
N LYS A 128 19.11 -10.00 1.09
CA LYS A 128 19.54 -10.77 2.26
C LYS A 128 18.37 -11.20 3.17
N LEU A 129 17.35 -10.36 3.35
CA LEU A 129 16.17 -10.75 4.14
C LEU A 129 15.34 -11.81 3.41
N ILE A 130 15.17 -11.68 2.10
CA ILE A 130 14.49 -12.65 1.24
C ILE A 130 15.19 -14.01 1.30
N ASP A 131 16.52 -14.05 1.19
CA ASP A 131 17.33 -15.27 1.27
C ASP A 131 17.31 -15.94 2.67
N GLN A 132 16.85 -15.21 3.70
CA GLN A 132 16.70 -15.71 5.06
C GLN A 132 15.27 -16.20 5.38
N ALA A 133 14.29 -15.89 4.52
CA ALA A 133 12.93 -16.40 4.62
C ALA A 133 12.82 -17.81 3.99
N PRO A 134 11.83 -18.63 4.39
CA PRO A 134 11.52 -19.86 3.66
C PRO A 134 11.13 -19.55 2.21
N ASP A 135 11.49 -20.43 1.27
CA ASP A 135 11.37 -20.13 -0.16
C ASP A 135 9.93 -19.81 -0.58
N MET A 136 9.79 -18.74 -1.37
CA MET A 136 8.52 -18.13 -1.78
C MET A 136 7.51 -17.84 -0.64
N ASN A 137 7.93 -17.83 0.64
CA ASN A 137 7.06 -17.57 1.80
C ASN A 137 7.42 -16.22 2.47
N PRO A 138 6.70 -15.12 2.20
CA PRO A 138 6.99 -13.83 2.81
C PRO A 138 6.44 -13.78 4.24
N VAL A 139 7.26 -14.28 5.17
CA VAL A 139 7.01 -14.25 6.62
C VAL A 139 6.94 -12.82 7.18
N GLU A 140 6.55 -12.68 8.46
CA GLU A 140 6.36 -11.39 9.14
C GLU A 140 7.54 -10.41 8.98
N SER A 141 8.79 -10.88 9.06
CA SER A 141 9.99 -10.03 8.87
C SER A 141 10.12 -9.41 7.46
N ILE A 142 9.41 -9.97 6.48
CA ILE A 142 9.28 -9.45 5.11
C ILE A 142 8.06 -8.54 4.98
N ARG A 143 6.94 -8.87 5.65
CA ARG A 143 5.66 -8.13 5.58
C ARG A 143 5.57 -6.91 6.52
N ASP A 144 6.46 -6.80 7.49
CA ASP A 144 6.54 -5.67 8.44
C ASP A 144 7.58 -4.59 8.03
N LEU A 145 8.11 -4.68 6.81
CA LEU A 145 8.96 -3.64 6.26
C LEU A 145 8.17 -2.33 6.06
N LYS A 146 8.89 -1.21 6.01
CA LYS A 146 8.26 0.11 5.78
C LYS A 146 7.75 0.22 4.35
N PRO A 147 6.62 0.92 4.09
CA PRO A 147 6.07 1.13 2.74
C PRO A 147 7.10 1.49 1.67
N ILE A 148 8.02 2.41 1.98
CA ILE A 148 9.10 2.86 1.09
C ILE A 148 10.02 1.72 0.60
N ASN A 149 10.15 0.61 1.34
CA ASN A 149 10.94 -0.54 0.89
C ASN A 149 10.24 -1.29 -0.23
N TYR A 150 8.92 -1.48 -0.15
CA TYR A 150 8.13 -2.09 -1.21
C TYR A 150 8.07 -1.15 -2.42
N GLU A 151 7.73 0.13 -2.22
CA GLU A 151 7.72 1.17 -3.28
C GLU A 151 9.04 1.29 -4.05
N THR A 152 10.19 1.00 -3.40
CA THR A 152 11.52 1.10 -4.03
C THR A 152 12.00 -0.21 -4.66
N HIS A 153 11.57 -1.37 -4.13
CA HIS A 153 12.12 -2.68 -4.48
C HIS A 153 11.04 -3.68 -4.92
N GLU A 154 9.89 -3.20 -5.41
CA GLU A 154 8.72 -3.96 -5.87
C GLU A 154 9.13 -5.22 -6.67
N ALA A 155 9.83 -5.04 -7.80
CA ALA A 155 10.29 -6.13 -8.65
C ALA A 155 11.15 -7.21 -7.96
N ALA A 156 11.82 -6.89 -6.84
CA ALA A 156 12.54 -7.88 -6.04
C ALA A 156 11.61 -8.73 -5.17
N PHE A 157 10.50 -8.17 -4.68
CA PHE A 157 9.44 -8.92 -4.00
C PHE A 157 8.64 -9.76 -4.99
N ASP A 158 8.26 -9.18 -6.13
CA ASP A 158 7.51 -9.84 -7.21
C ASP A 158 8.21 -11.13 -7.64
N LEU A 159 9.51 -11.02 -7.97
CA LEU A 159 10.33 -12.15 -8.39
C LEU A 159 10.58 -13.14 -7.25
N ALA A 160 10.79 -12.68 -6.01
CA ALA A 160 11.11 -13.56 -4.89
C ALA A 160 9.92 -14.39 -4.38
N TYR A 161 8.70 -13.90 -4.59
CA TYR A 161 7.47 -14.48 -4.04
C TYR A 161 6.46 -14.87 -5.13
N ASN A 162 6.85 -14.80 -6.41
CA ASN A 162 5.99 -15.06 -7.56
C ASN A 162 4.67 -14.26 -7.47
N VAL A 163 4.73 -12.97 -7.17
CA VAL A 163 3.55 -12.09 -7.10
C VAL A 163 3.60 -11.03 -8.20
N PHE A 164 2.43 -10.66 -8.74
CA PHE A 164 2.35 -9.71 -9.84
C PHE A 164 0.97 -9.04 -9.91
N HIS A 165 0.89 -7.87 -10.54
CA HIS A 165 -0.36 -7.12 -10.73
C HIS A 165 -1.21 -7.70 -11.88
N PHE A 166 -1.78 -8.90 -11.71
CA PHE A 166 -2.63 -9.55 -12.72
C PHE A 166 -3.98 -8.86 -12.93
N SER A 167 -4.53 -8.30 -11.86
CA SER A 167 -5.85 -7.67 -11.86
C SER A 167 -5.76 -6.20 -12.29
N PRO A 168 -6.73 -5.66 -13.04
CA PRO A 168 -6.82 -4.22 -13.27
C PRO A 168 -7.16 -3.51 -11.96
N ALA A 169 -6.61 -2.32 -11.75
CA ALA A 169 -6.86 -1.48 -10.56
C ALA A 169 -8.34 -1.12 -10.29
N SER A 170 -9.27 -1.48 -11.17
CA SER A 170 -10.72 -1.35 -10.96
C SER A 170 -11.38 -2.60 -10.35
N MET A 171 -10.67 -3.74 -10.28
CA MET A 171 -11.21 -5.01 -9.79
C MET A 171 -11.44 -4.99 -8.28
N PHE A 172 -10.49 -4.44 -7.53
CA PHE A 172 -10.59 -4.26 -6.10
C PHE A 172 -10.86 -2.80 -5.75
N ARG A 173 -11.83 -2.57 -4.88
CA ARG A 173 -12.13 -1.25 -4.29
C ARG A 173 -12.04 -1.40 -2.79
N ASP A 174 -11.19 -0.59 -2.16
CA ASP A 174 -10.88 -0.72 -0.73
C ASP A 174 -10.48 -2.14 -0.31
N ASN A 175 -9.73 -2.84 -1.17
CA ASN A 175 -9.32 -4.25 -1.06
C ASN A 175 -10.47 -5.28 -1.11
N GLN A 176 -11.57 -4.95 -1.80
CA GLN A 176 -12.71 -5.85 -2.01
C GLN A 176 -13.11 -5.95 -3.47
N ALA A 177 -13.34 -7.17 -3.95
CA ALA A 177 -13.97 -7.46 -5.21
C ALA A 177 -15.41 -7.98 -5.01
N SER A 178 -16.27 -7.67 -5.97
CA SER A 178 -17.68 -8.08 -5.97
C SER A 178 -17.93 -8.97 -7.18
N ILE A 179 -18.43 -10.17 -6.95
CA ILE A 179 -18.46 -11.28 -7.91
C ILE A 179 -19.88 -11.51 -8.42
N TYR A 180 -20.06 -11.41 -9.74
CA TYR A 180 -21.27 -11.84 -10.42
C TYR A 180 -21.10 -13.25 -11.00
N VAL A 181 -22.08 -14.12 -10.73
CA VAL A 181 -22.13 -15.51 -11.23
C VAL A 181 -23.40 -15.65 -12.10
N PRO A 182 -23.31 -15.57 -13.44
CA PRO A 182 -24.46 -15.79 -14.32
C PRO A 182 -24.93 -17.25 -14.37
N ASP A 183 -24.02 -18.22 -14.23
CA ASP A 183 -24.33 -19.65 -14.27
C ASP A 183 -24.62 -20.18 -12.85
N SER A 184 -25.89 -20.38 -12.50
CA SER A 184 -26.30 -20.72 -11.13
C SER A 184 -25.72 -22.03 -10.59
N GLU A 185 -25.30 -22.95 -11.47
CA GLU A 185 -24.58 -24.18 -11.12
C GLU A 185 -23.29 -23.89 -10.33
N LEU A 186 -22.54 -22.83 -10.70
CA LEU A 186 -21.28 -22.47 -10.04
C LEU A 186 -21.47 -21.76 -8.70
N SER A 187 -22.68 -21.30 -8.37
CA SER A 187 -22.91 -20.38 -7.23
C SER A 187 -22.50 -20.96 -5.87
N GLN A 188 -22.60 -22.26 -5.65
CA GLN A 188 -22.17 -22.90 -4.40
C GLN A 188 -20.64 -22.91 -4.29
N HIS A 189 -19.93 -23.38 -5.32
CA HIS A 189 -18.47 -23.46 -5.34
C HIS A 189 -17.81 -22.08 -5.30
N VAL A 190 -18.40 -21.08 -5.98
CA VAL A 190 -17.95 -19.67 -5.88
C VAL A 190 -18.09 -19.16 -4.44
N GLN A 191 -19.18 -19.45 -3.75
CA GLN A 191 -19.34 -19.07 -2.33
C GLN A 191 -18.35 -19.78 -1.42
N ALA A 192 -18.08 -21.07 -1.64
CA ALA A 192 -17.07 -21.82 -0.88
C ALA A 192 -15.65 -21.28 -1.11
N ALA A 193 -15.27 -21.02 -2.37
CA ALA A 193 -13.98 -20.46 -2.75
C ALA A 193 -13.75 -19.05 -2.17
N MET A 194 -14.77 -18.17 -2.24
CA MET A 194 -14.74 -16.87 -1.55
C MET A 194 -14.58 -17.02 -0.03
N ALA A 195 -15.32 -17.94 0.59
CA ALA A 195 -15.27 -18.17 2.04
C ALA A 195 -13.89 -18.66 2.49
N LYS A 196 -13.21 -19.52 1.71
CA LYS A 196 -11.83 -19.95 1.98
C LYS A 196 -10.89 -18.75 2.06
N TRP A 197 -10.87 -17.90 1.02
CA TRP A 197 -10.00 -16.72 0.99
C TRP A 197 -10.34 -15.71 2.08
N ASN A 198 -11.61 -15.36 2.24
CA ASN A 198 -12.07 -14.44 3.29
C ASN A 198 -11.66 -14.91 4.70
N THR A 199 -11.77 -16.21 4.97
CA THR A 199 -11.40 -16.81 6.26
C THR A 199 -9.89 -16.82 6.47
N ALA A 200 -9.11 -17.26 5.47
CA ALA A 200 -7.65 -17.33 5.60
C ALA A 200 -7.01 -15.94 5.77
N LEU A 201 -7.54 -14.93 5.08
CA LEU A 201 -7.07 -13.54 5.14
C LEU A 201 -7.61 -12.75 6.34
N ASP A 202 -8.55 -13.31 7.11
CA ASP A 202 -9.25 -12.66 8.23
C ASP A 202 -9.90 -11.31 7.82
N THR A 203 -10.48 -11.27 6.62
CA THR A 203 -11.11 -10.07 6.05
C THR A 203 -12.03 -10.43 4.90
N THR A 204 -13.11 -9.67 4.70
CA THR A 204 -13.93 -9.78 3.50
C THR A 204 -13.18 -9.18 2.31
N VAL A 205 -12.57 -10.02 1.48
CA VAL A 205 -11.95 -9.63 0.20
C VAL A 205 -12.88 -9.90 -0.99
N PHE A 206 -13.72 -10.94 -0.90
CA PHE A 206 -14.69 -11.28 -1.93
C PHE A 206 -16.13 -11.24 -1.40
N THR A 207 -17.04 -10.69 -2.21
CA THR A 207 -18.47 -10.56 -1.92
C THR A 207 -19.30 -10.98 -3.14
N LEU A 208 -20.55 -11.42 -2.94
CA LEU A 208 -21.49 -11.54 -4.05
C LEU A 208 -21.91 -10.16 -4.55
N GLY A 209 -21.90 -10.01 -5.88
CA GLY A 209 -22.41 -8.85 -6.60
C GLY A 209 -23.66 -9.17 -7.40
N THR A 210 -24.02 -8.28 -8.32
CA THR A 210 -25.14 -8.45 -9.25
C THR A 210 -24.68 -8.18 -10.68
N LYS A 211 -25.50 -8.56 -11.68
CA LYS A 211 -25.25 -8.30 -13.10
C LYS A 211 -24.90 -6.83 -13.41
N THR A 212 -25.41 -5.88 -12.63
CA THR A 212 -25.18 -4.43 -12.82
C THR A 212 -24.21 -3.81 -11.79
N ASN A 213 -23.85 -4.54 -10.73
CA ASN A 213 -22.93 -4.08 -9.70
C ASN A 213 -22.00 -5.24 -9.27
N HIS A 214 -20.90 -5.37 -10.00
CA HIS A 214 -19.80 -6.30 -9.73
C HIS A 214 -18.49 -5.71 -10.28
N THR A 215 -17.36 -6.30 -9.90
CA THR A 215 -16.03 -6.00 -10.44
C THR A 215 -15.34 -7.21 -11.06
N LEU A 216 -15.84 -8.42 -10.78
CA LEU A 216 -15.40 -9.69 -11.36
C LEU A 216 -16.62 -10.52 -11.79
N THR A 217 -16.52 -11.26 -12.90
CA THR A 217 -17.50 -12.27 -13.31
C THR A 217 -16.86 -13.66 -13.24
N ILE A 218 -17.61 -14.65 -12.75
CA ILE A 218 -17.22 -16.07 -12.79
C ILE A 218 -18.29 -16.86 -13.52
N SER A 219 -17.95 -17.47 -14.65
CA SER A 219 -18.90 -18.14 -15.55
C SER A 219 -18.31 -19.39 -16.20
N PHE A 220 -19.13 -20.18 -16.88
CA PHE A 220 -18.61 -21.28 -17.69
C PHE A 220 -17.87 -20.80 -18.94
N GLY A 221 -16.78 -21.50 -19.28
CA GLY A 221 -16.04 -21.38 -20.55
C GLY A 221 -15.90 -22.73 -21.27
N ASN A 222 -14.82 -22.88 -22.05
CA ASN A 222 -14.55 -24.08 -22.87
C ASN A 222 -13.05 -24.43 -22.83
N GLY A 223 -12.61 -24.84 -21.65
CA GLY A 223 -11.23 -25.19 -21.33
C GLY A 223 -10.77 -26.54 -21.87
N VAL A 224 -11.65 -27.50 -22.18
CA VAL A 224 -11.25 -28.77 -22.85
C VAL A 224 -10.48 -28.53 -24.14
N LYS A 225 -10.83 -27.48 -24.89
CA LYS A 225 -10.17 -27.11 -26.14
C LYS A 225 -8.77 -26.49 -25.92
N GLU A 226 -8.52 -25.97 -24.73
CA GLU A 226 -7.40 -25.06 -24.42
C GLU A 226 -6.48 -25.60 -23.32
N GLY A 227 -6.87 -26.68 -22.64
CA GLY A 227 -6.06 -27.41 -21.66
C GLY A 227 -6.16 -26.93 -20.22
N TRP A 228 -7.31 -26.36 -19.81
CA TRP A 228 -7.52 -25.80 -18.48
C TRP A 228 -8.89 -26.17 -17.86
N ASP A 229 -8.95 -26.22 -16.53
CA ASP A 229 -10.19 -26.44 -15.74
C ASP A 229 -10.74 -25.14 -15.13
N GLY A 230 -9.83 -24.25 -14.71
CA GLY A 230 -10.06 -22.84 -14.42
C GLY A 230 -9.18 -21.96 -15.29
N LEU A 231 -9.62 -20.74 -15.58
CA LEU A 231 -8.80 -19.71 -16.23
C LEU A 231 -9.21 -18.31 -15.79
N TYR A 232 -8.28 -17.58 -15.19
CA TYR A 232 -8.34 -16.13 -15.02
C TYR A 232 -7.65 -15.41 -16.20
N ASP A 233 -8.41 -14.62 -16.96
CA ASP A 233 -7.91 -13.89 -18.14
C ASP A 233 -7.41 -12.45 -17.84
N GLY A 234 -7.30 -12.10 -16.55
CA GLY A 234 -7.06 -10.72 -16.10
C GLY A 234 -8.34 -9.87 -15.96
N LYS A 235 -9.54 -10.42 -16.21
CA LYS A 235 -10.82 -9.69 -16.10
C LYS A 235 -11.98 -10.53 -15.55
N ALA A 236 -12.04 -11.79 -15.94
CA ALA A 236 -13.06 -12.76 -15.56
C ALA A 236 -12.41 -14.11 -15.26
N ILE A 237 -13.10 -14.93 -14.48
CA ILE A 237 -12.74 -16.34 -14.26
C ILE A 237 -13.70 -17.19 -15.09
N TYR A 238 -13.13 -18.15 -15.80
CA TYR A 238 -13.85 -19.18 -16.53
C TYR A 238 -13.62 -20.54 -15.87
N VAL A 239 -14.68 -21.33 -15.76
CA VAL A 239 -14.63 -22.74 -15.33
C VAL A 239 -14.99 -23.62 -16.53
N ASP A 240 -14.28 -24.72 -16.78
CA ASP A 240 -14.61 -25.57 -17.92
C ASP A 240 -15.99 -26.23 -17.77
N LYS A 241 -16.84 -26.07 -18.78
CA LYS A 241 -18.23 -26.54 -18.74
C LYS A 241 -18.39 -28.04 -18.94
N ALA A 242 -17.48 -28.68 -19.66
CA ALA A 242 -17.60 -30.08 -20.04
C ALA A 242 -17.12 -30.98 -18.90
N HIS A 243 -15.92 -30.71 -18.37
CA HIS A 243 -15.38 -31.36 -17.17
C HIS A 243 -16.27 -31.10 -15.94
N TYR A 244 -16.77 -29.88 -15.72
CA TYR A 244 -17.66 -29.60 -14.58
C TYR A 244 -18.94 -30.45 -14.59
N ARG A 245 -19.46 -30.76 -15.77
CA ARG A 245 -20.68 -31.56 -15.94
C ARG A 245 -20.44 -33.05 -16.15
N ASP A 246 -19.17 -33.48 -16.19
CA ASP A 246 -18.81 -34.89 -16.21
C ASP A 246 -18.70 -35.42 -14.78
N ALA A 247 -19.67 -36.25 -14.38
CA ALA A 247 -19.68 -36.91 -13.07
C ALA A 247 -18.52 -37.90 -12.86
N GLN A 248 -17.74 -38.22 -13.90
CA GLN A 248 -16.51 -39.01 -13.79
C GLN A 248 -15.27 -38.14 -13.56
N TYR A 249 -15.34 -36.82 -13.81
CA TYR A 249 -14.24 -35.88 -13.62
C TYR A 249 -14.15 -35.38 -12.16
N PRO A 250 -12.93 -35.13 -11.64
CA PRO A 250 -11.62 -35.53 -12.18
C PRO A 250 -11.27 -37.01 -11.88
N GLY A 251 -12.02 -37.68 -10.99
CA GLY A 251 -11.60 -38.92 -10.35
C GLY A 251 -11.25 -40.09 -11.29
N ALA A 252 -11.94 -40.22 -12.43
CA ALA A 252 -11.67 -41.28 -13.41
C ALA A 252 -10.36 -41.09 -14.19
N TYR A 253 -9.80 -39.88 -14.19
CA TYR A 253 -8.55 -39.51 -14.87
C TYR A 253 -7.34 -39.52 -13.91
N MET A 254 -7.57 -39.87 -12.65
CA MET A 254 -6.57 -39.92 -11.59
C MET A 254 -6.30 -41.34 -11.11
N LYS A 255 -5.25 -41.51 -10.28
CA LYS A 255 -5.03 -42.78 -9.58
C LYS A 255 -6.18 -43.02 -8.60
N PRO A 256 -6.80 -44.22 -8.55
CA PRO A 256 -7.91 -44.51 -7.63
C PRO A 256 -7.61 -44.19 -6.16
N GLU A 257 -6.37 -44.45 -5.71
CA GLU A 257 -5.90 -44.14 -4.36
C GLU A 257 -5.88 -42.64 -4.03
N LEU A 258 -5.76 -41.76 -5.03
CA LEU A 258 -5.82 -40.30 -4.87
C LEU A 258 -7.25 -39.79 -5.03
N ALA A 259 -7.98 -40.28 -6.04
CA ALA A 259 -9.38 -39.95 -6.28
C ALA A 259 -10.28 -40.22 -5.06
N ALA A 260 -9.95 -41.25 -4.25
CA ALA A 260 -10.66 -41.57 -3.02
C ALA A 260 -10.41 -40.61 -1.83
N LYS A 261 -9.53 -39.60 -1.96
CA LYS A 261 -9.12 -38.70 -0.86
C LYS A 261 -9.83 -37.34 -0.85
N PHE A 262 -10.60 -37.02 -1.89
CA PHE A 262 -11.33 -35.75 -2.03
C PHE A 262 -12.65 -36.01 -2.77
N THR A 263 -13.49 -34.98 -2.91
CA THR A 263 -14.77 -35.05 -3.65
C THR A 263 -14.74 -34.13 -4.86
N THR A 264 -15.58 -34.41 -5.87
CA THR A 264 -15.73 -33.51 -7.04
C THR A 264 -16.11 -32.08 -6.62
N ASP A 265 -16.95 -31.91 -5.59
CA ASP A 265 -17.26 -30.60 -5.01
C ASP A 265 -16.02 -29.90 -4.45
N GLN A 266 -15.21 -30.61 -3.67
CA GLN A 266 -13.97 -30.07 -3.10
C GLN A 266 -12.99 -29.66 -4.20
N TYR A 267 -12.88 -30.44 -5.27
CA TYR A 267 -12.03 -30.11 -6.41
C TYR A 267 -12.50 -28.81 -7.11
N TRP A 268 -13.79 -28.64 -7.38
CA TRP A 268 -14.29 -27.41 -8.01
C TRP A 268 -14.23 -26.18 -7.09
N ASP A 269 -14.43 -26.35 -5.78
CA ASP A 269 -14.13 -25.32 -4.78
C ASP A 269 -12.64 -24.91 -4.85
N GLY A 270 -11.75 -25.89 -5.05
CA GLY A 270 -10.30 -25.69 -5.20
C GLY A 270 -9.92 -24.97 -6.48
N VAL A 271 -10.47 -25.38 -7.64
CA VAL A 271 -10.23 -24.72 -8.94
C VAL A 271 -10.63 -23.26 -8.86
N ILE A 272 -11.83 -22.94 -8.39
CA ILE A 272 -12.27 -21.54 -8.29
C ILE A 272 -11.45 -20.77 -7.25
N ALA A 273 -11.01 -21.41 -6.17
CA ALA A 273 -10.11 -20.77 -5.20
C ALA A 273 -8.72 -20.48 -5.77
N HIS A 274 -8.18 -21.35 -6.65
CA HIS A 274 -6.94 -21.12 -7.39
C HIS A 274 -7.06 -19.87 -8.29
N GLU A 275 -8.10 -19.80 -9.10
CA GLU A 275 -8.34 -18.65 -9.99
C GLU A 275 -8.55 -17.34 -9.20
N LEU A 276 -9.25 -17.39 -8.06
CA LEU A 276 -9.33 -16.25 -7.14
C LEU A 276 -7.95 -15.85 -6.59
N GLY A 277 -7.04 -16.80 -6.36
CA GLY A 277 -5.65 -16.52 -5.98
C GLY A 277 -4.90 -15.71 -7.03
N HIS A 278 -5.09 -15.99 -8.32
CA HIS A 278 -4.55 -15.13 -9.39
C HIS A 278 -5.10 -13.70 -9.33
N THR A 279 -6.38 -13.51 -9.00
CA THR A 279 -6.94 -12.15 -8.82
C THR A 279 -6.27 -11.40 -7.67
N LEU A 280 -5.81 -12.11 -6.63
CA LEU A 280 -5.05 -11.56 -5.49
C LEU A 280 -3.55 -11.34 -5.82
N GLY A 281 -3.16 -11.43 -7.08
CA GLY A 281 -1.80 -11.17 -7.51
C GLY A 281 -0.84 -12.36 -7.36
N LEU A 282 -1.34 -13.59 -7.18
CA LEU A 282 -0.49 -14.78 -7.03
C LEU A 282 -0.23 -15.46 -8.37
N ASP A 283 1.04 -15.68 -8.72
CA ASP A 283 1.40 -16.61 -9.79
C ASP A 283 1.57 -18.03 -9.23
N HIS A 284 1.93 -19.00 -10.05
CA HIS A 284 2.11 -20.38 -9.63
C HIS A 284 3.37 -20.59 -8.77
N THR A 285 3.36 -21.61 -7.92
CA THR A 285 4.54 -22.16 -7.23
C THR A 285 4.81 -23.60 -7.67
N GLY A 286 6.02 -24.09 -7.41
CA GLY A 286 6.37 -25.50 -7.62
C GLY A 286 6.06 -26.42 -6.43
N TYR A 287 5.40 -25.94 -5.37
CA TYR A 287 5.13 -26.72 -4.17
C TYR A 287 3.76 -27.37 -4.27
N GLN A 288 3.70 -28.70 -4.35
CA GLN A 288 2.44 -29.42 -4.60
C GLN A 288 1.36 -29.16 -3.52
N GLU A 289 1.74 -28.78 -2.31
CA GLU A 289 0.79 -28.46 -1.23
C GLU A 289 0.17 -27.05 -1.32
N ASP A 290 0.73 -26.16 -2.16
CA ASP A 290 0.19 -24.81 -2.36
C ASP A 290 -1.06 -24.87 -3.22
N LEU A 291 -2.06 -24.05 -2.90
CA LEU A 291 -3.25 -23.89 -3.74
C LEU A 291 -2.84 -23.42 -5.13
N MET A 292 -1.86 -22.51 -5.22
CA MET A 292 -1.29 -22.00 -6.47
C MET A 292 -0.24 -22.92 -7.10
N TYR A 293 -0.31 -24.24 -6.88
CA TYR A 293 0.65 -25.18 -7.47
C TYR A 293 0.54 -25.26 -9.00
N ALA A 294 1.70 -25.33 -9.68
CA ALA A 294 1.81 -25.85 -11.04
C ALA A 294 2.95 -26.87 -11.17
N PRO A 295 2.80 -27.92 -12.00
CA PRO A 295 3.82 -28.96 -12.18
C PRO A 295 5.12 -28.46 -12.83
N ASN A 296 5.07 -27.33 -13.53
CA ASN A 296 6.20 -26.66 -14.17
C ASN A 296 5.94 -25.15 -14.26
N SER A 297 6.98 -24.35 -14.51
CA SER A 297 6.89 -22.88 -14.52
C SER A 297 6.58 -22.25 -15.88
N MET A 298 6.08 -23.01 -16.88
CA MET A 298 5.87 -22.47 -18.23
C MET A 298 4.65 -21.56 -18.33
N GLY A 299 3.68 -21.69 -17.42
CA GLY A 299 2.50 -20.82 -17.34
C GLY A 299 2.71 -19.55 -16.52
N ASN A 300 3.86 -19.39 -15.86
CA ASN A 300 4.16 -18.21 -15.05
C ASN A 300 4.41 -16.97 -15.93
N VAL A 301 3.84 -15.84 -15.50
CA VAL A 301 4.27 -14.51 -15.94
C VAL A 301 5.54 -14.10 -15.17
N ILE A 302 5.64 -14.48 -13.90
CA ILE A 302 6.84 -14.29 -13.08
C ILE A 302 7.18 -15.55 -12.27
N ALA A 303 8.45 -15.94 -12.33
CA ALA A 303 8.98 -17.09 -11.63
C ALA A 303 10.38 -16.81 -11.09
N LYS A 304 10.56 -16.91 -9.77
CA LYS A 304 11.86 -16.80 -9.07
C LYS A 304 12.96 -17.64 -9.70
N TYR A 305 12.59 -18.83 -10.15
CA TYR A 305 13.42 -19.80 -10.87
C TYR A 305 12.52 -20.71 -11.72
N ILE A 306 13.11 -21.36 -12.72
CA ILE A 306 12.40 -22.31 -13.58
C ILE A 306 12.31 -23.68 -12.89
N TRP A 307 11.12 -24.30 -12.87
CA TRP A 307 10.94 -25.71 -12.50
C TRP A 307 10.26 -26.51 -13.62
N LYS A 308 10.62 -27.80 -13.72
CA LYS A 308 10.08 -28.76 -14.72
C LYS A 308 9.35 -29.96 -14.08
N LYS A 309 9.27 -29.95 -12.75
CA LYS A 309 8.64 -30.94 -11.87
C LYS A 309 8.39 -30.23 -10.53
N PRO A 310 7.47 -30.72 -9.66
CA PRO A 310 7.30 -30.20 -8.32
C PRO A 310 8.65 -30.05 -7.58
N VAL A 311 8.85 -28.87 -7.01
CA VAL A 311 9.95 -28.49 -6.11
C VAL A 311 9.83 -29.29 -4.81
N ALA A 312 8.62 -29.37 -4.28
CA ALA A 312 8.24 -30.26 -3.19
C ALA A 312 6.94 -31.01 -3.55
N LYS A 313 6.84 -32.26 -3.11
CA LYS A 313 5.60 -33.04 -3.17
C LYS A 313 4.86 -32.92 -1.84
N SER A 314 3.53 -32.97 -1.89
CA SER A 314 2.69 -33.00 -0.69
C SER A 314 2.80 -34.35 0.01
N ALA A 315 2.58 -34.37 1.33
CA ALA A 315 2.54 -35.61 2.10
C ALA A 315 1.32 -36.49 1.76
N THR A 316 0.23 -35.88 1.30
CA THR A 316 -1.00 -36.58 0.88
C THR A 316 -0.88 -37.18 -0.52
N GLY A 317 0.05 -36.66 -1.34
CA GLY A 317 0.15 -36.94 -2.78
C GLY A 317 -0.87 -36.16 -3.62
N LEU A 318 -1.79 -35.42 -2.99
CA LEU A 318 -2.74 -34.52 -3.65
C LEU A 318 -2.09 -33.16 -3.94
N ASP A 319 -2.58 -32.42 -4.93
CA ASP A 319 -2.23 -31.00 -5.07
C ASP A 319 -3.13 -30.03 -4.28
N GLY A 320 -2.77 -28.75 -4.23
CA GLY A 320 -3.54 -27.74 -3.47
C GLY A 320 -4.94 -27.47 -4.02
N THR A 321 -5.18 -27.71 -5.31
CA THR A 321 -6.52 -27.66 -5.93
C THR A 321 -7.35 -28.83 -5.44
N GLU A 322 -6.82 -30.05 -5.48
CA GLU A 322 -7.46 -31.26 -4.96
C GLU A 322 -7.70 -31.19 -3.44
N MET A 323 -6.80 -30.57 -2.67
CA MET A 323 -6.98 -30.30 -1.24
C MET A 323 -7.92 -29.11 -0.95
N ALA A 324 -8.13 -28.22 -1.91
CA ALA A 324 -8.89 -26.98 -1.80
C ALA A 324 -8.56 -26.16 -0.53
N ALA A 325 -7.27 -26.08 -0.20
CA ALA A 325 -6.77 -25.48 1.04
C ALA A 325 -5.70 -24.43 0.72
N ILE A 326 -5.84 -23.23 1.29
CA ILE A 326 -4.86 -22.15 1.15
C ILE A 326 -3.67 -22.49 2.06
N SER A 327 -2.49 -22.73 1.48
CA SER A 327 -1.27 -22.98 2.25
C SER A 327 -0.81 -21.71 2.99
N GLU A 328 0.03 -21.87 4.02
CA GLU A 328 0.63 -20.72 4.69
C GLU A 328 1.44 -19.84 3.69
N ARG A 329 2.06 -20.47 2.68
CA ARG A 329 2.81 -19.78 1.65
C ARG A 329 1.89 -18.87 0.83
N ASP A 330 0.81 -19.40 0.28
CA ASP A 330 -0.14 -18.62 -0.52
C ASP A 330 -0.83 -17.55 0.31
N LEU A 331 -1.16 -17.84 1.57
CA LEU A 331 -1.71 -16.84 2.49
C LEU A 331 -0.73 -15.68 2.73
N ASN A 332 0.54 -15.98 2.99
CA ASN A 332 1.57 -14.96 3.20
C ASN A 332 1.83 -14.19 1.90
N ARG A 333 1.89 -14.86 0.74
CA ARG A 333 2.03 -14.22 -0.58
C ARG A 333 0.85 -13.27 -0.87
N ALA A 334 -0.38 -13.67 -0.58
CA ALA A 334 -1.55 -12.82 -0.76
C ALA A 334 -1.51 -11.58 0.16
N LYS A 335 -1.08 -11.77 1.42
CA LYS A 335 -0.84 -10.66 2.35
C LYS A 335 0.27 -9.71 1.88
N LEU A 336 1.32 -10.21 1.22
CA LEU A 336 2.34 -9.38 0.58
C LEU A 336 1.78 -8.63 -0.65
N ALA A 337 1.04 -9.30 -1.52
CA ALA A 337 0.42 -8.67 -2.70
C ALA A 337 -0.53 -7.51 -2.30
N LYS A 338 -1.24 -7.63 -1.18
CA LYS A 338 -2.01 -6.51 -0.59
C LYS A 338 -1.13 -5.32 -0.20
N ILE A 339 0.02 -5.59 0.41
CA ILE A 339 0.98 -4.56 0.82
C ILE A 339 1.63 -3.86 -0.39
N LEU A 340 1.80 -4.59 -1.50
CA LEU A 340 2.21 -4.07 -2.81
C LEU A 340 1.08 -3.31 -3.53
N GLY A 341 -0.18 -3.42 -3.07
CA GLY A 341 -1.34 -2.75 -3.64
C GLY A 341 -1.92 -3.45 -4.88
N TYR A 342 -1.80 -4.78 -4.96
CA TYR A 342 -2.27 -5.58 -6.10
C TYR A 342 -3.75 -5.98 -5.98
N TRP A 343 -4.28 -5.96 -4.76
CA TRP A 343 -5.69 -6.09 -4.44
C TRP A 343 -6.02 -5.24 -3.21
#